data_AF-A0A5K0VPZ0-F1
#
_entry.id   AF-A0A5K0VPZ0-F1
#
_cell.length_a   1.000
_cell.length_b   1.000
_cell.length_c   1.000
_cell.angle_alpha   90.00
_cell.angle_beta   90.00
_cell.angle_gamma   90.00
#
_symmetry.space_group_name_H-M   'P 1'
#
loop_
_entity.id
_entity.type
_entity.pdbx_description
1 polymer ?
#
loop_
_entity_poly.entity_id
_entity_poly.type
_entity_poly.pdbx_seq_one_letter_code
_entity_poly.pdbx_strand_id
1 'polypeptide(L)'
;GYSHSIMISACCRHGLIEDAKQLAEEFEGNNYKYDLVMMNTLLRTYCQAREMEHVMKVLRKMDELAISPDWNTFQILIKYFCKQKMYSLAFRTVEDMHKKGHQLDE
;
A
#
# COMPACT_ATOMS: atom_id res chain seq x y z
N GLY A 1 10.53 -13.56 9.54
CA GLY A 1 10.20 -13.32 8.12
C GLY A 1 8.70 -13.40 7.87
N TYR A 2 8.11 -14.60 7.77
CA TYR A 2 6.71 -14.75 7.31
C TYR A 2 5.63 -14.50 8.38
N SER A 3 5.88 -14.83 9.65
CA SER A 3 4.84 -14.73 10.70
C SER A 3 4.33 -13.31 10.94
N HIS A 4 5.21 -12.31 10.85
CA HIS A 4 4.83 -10.91 11.02
C HIS A 4 4.09 -10.37 9.81
N SER A 5 4.46 -10.78 8.59
CA SER A 5 3.70 -10.45 7.37
C SER A 5 2.27 -11.00 7.44
N ILE A 6 2.10 -12.22 7.97
CA ILE A 6 0.79 -12.82 8.21
C ILE A 6 0.05 -12.06 9.31
N MET A 7 0.70 -11.70 10.42
CA MET A 7 0.09 -10.93 11.52
C MET A 7 -0.34 -9.53 11.05
N ILE A 8 0.51 -8.79 10.36
CA ILE A 8 0.17 -7.49 9.77
C ILE A 8 -1.01 -7.65 8.82
N SER A 9 -0.98 -8.65 7.93
CA SER A 9 -2.08 -8.92 7.00
C SER A 9 -3.38 -9.29 7.72
N ALA A 10 -3.30 -10.03 8.82
CA ALA A 10 -4.45 -10.41 9.64
C ALA A 10 -5.02 -9.20 10.39
N CYS A 11 -4.19 -8.37 11.04
CA CYS A 11 -4.61 -7.13 11.69
C CYS A 11 -5.28 -6.17 10.69
N CYS A 12 -4.66 -6.01 9.52
CA CYS A 12 -5.21 -5.25 8.40
C CYS A 12 -6.60 -5.74 7.95
N ARG A 13 -6.82 -7.06 7.91
CA ARG A 13 -8.13 -7.65 7.57
C ARG A 13 -9.19 -7.47 8.66
N HIS A 14 -8.78 -7.43 9.92
CA HIS A 14 -9.68 -7.23 11.06
C HIS A 14 -9.92 -5.75 11.41
N GLY A 15 -9.36 -4.82 10.61
CA GLY A 15 -9.50 -3.38 10.87
C GLY A 15 -8.70 -2.90 12.09
N LEU A 16 -7.74 -3.70 12.57
CA LEU A 16 -6.83 -3.35 13.65
C LEU A 16 -5.65 -2.57 13.07
N ILE A 17 -5.93 -1.33 12.67
CA ILE A 17 -4.99 -0.50 11.92
C ILE A 17 -3.82 -0.04 12.80
N GLU A 18 -4.10 0.26 14.07
CA GLU A 18 -3.07 0.68 15.03
C GLU A 18 -2.12 -0.47 15.37
N ASP A 19 -2.62 -1.68 15.61
CA ASP A 19 -1.77 -2.87 15.78
C ASP A 19 -0.95 -3.17 14.53
N ALA A 20 -1.55 -3.04 13.33
CA ALA A 20 -0.83 -3.22 12.07
C ALA A 20 0.27 -2.18 11.86
N LYS A 21 0.07 -0.93 12.31
CA LYS A 21 1.09 0.13 12.30
C LYS A 21 2.25 -0.23 13.22
N GLN A 22 1.96 -0.56 14.47
CA GLN A 22 2.98 -0.90 15.46
C GLN A 22 3.82 -2.10 15.00
N LEU A 23 3.15 -3.15 14.49
CA LEU A 23 3.84 -4.32 13.94
C LEU A 23 4.68 -3.96 12.71
N ALA A 24 4.23 -3.04 11.85
CA ALA A 24 5.00 -2.60 10.70
C ALA A 24 6.26 -1.80 11.11
N GLU A 25 6.18 -0.98 12.15
CA GLU A 25 7.35 -0.26 12.72
C GLU A 25 8.34 -1.22 13.37
N GLU A 26 7.86 -2.21 14.12
CA GLU A 26 8.71 -3.28 14.67
C GLU A 26 9.37 -4.11 13.56
N PHE A 27 8.67 -4.31 12.44
CA PHE A 27 9.22 -5.00 11.28
C PHE A 27 10.32 -4.19 10.57
N GLU A 28 10.17 -2.87 10.55
CA GLU A 28 11.15 -1.91 10.03
C GLU A 28 12.43 -1.92 10.87
N GLY A 29 12.30 -1.89 12.20
CA GLY A 29 13.44 -1.91 13.12
C GLY A 29 14.29 -3.18 13.04
N ASN A 30 13.71 -4.29 12.57
CA ASN A 30 14.39 -5.57 12.46
C ASN A 30 14.99 -5.87 11.07
N ASN A 31 15.04 -4.90 10.15
CA ASN A 31 15.56 -5.08 8.78
C ASN A 31 14.92 -6.25 8.00
N TYR A 32 13.66 -6.59 8.31
CA TYR A 32 12.98 -7.66 7.57
C TYR A 32 12.55 -7.17 6.19
N LYS A 33 12.70 -8.05 5.19
CA LYS A 33 12.36 -7.77 3.80
C LYS A 33 10.84 -7.61 3.68
N TYR A 34 10.39 -6.41 3.31
CA TYR A 34 8.99 -6.19 2.98
C TYR A 34 8.65 -6.94 1.69
N ASP A 35 7.49 -7.58 1.69
CA ASP A 35 6.95 -8.26 0.52
C ASP A 35 5.88 -7.40 -0.16
N LEU A 36 5.72 -7.54 -1.47
CA LEU A 36 4.70 -6.82 -2.25
C LEU A 36 3.29 -7.08 -1.70
N VAL A 37 3.01 -8.31 -1.27
CA VAL A 37 1.71 -8.68 -0.68
C VAL A 37 1.45 -7.90 0.61
N MET A 38 2.49 -7.72 1.44
CA MET A 38 2.39 -6.99 2.69
C MET A 38 2.17 -5.50 2.43
N MET A 39 2.91 -4.90 1.49
CA MET A 39 2.74 -3.49 1.11
C MET A 39 1.35 -3.21 0.54
N ASN A 40 0.85 -4.07 -0.34
CA ASN A 40 -0.51 -3.97 -0.88
C ASN A 40 -1.58 -4.06 0.21
N THR A 41 -1.36 -4.91 1.21
CA THR A 41 -2.28 -5.07 2.34
C THR A 41 -2.30 -3.82 3.23
N LEU A 42 -1.12 -3.29 3.58
CA LEU A 42 -0.98 -2.03 4.32
C LEU A 42 -1.64 -0.86 3.57
N LEU A 43 -1.39 -0.72 2.26
CA LEU A 43 -2.02 0.30 1.42
C LEU A 43 -3.54 0.22 1.48
N ARG A 44 -4.10 -0.98 1.31
CA ARG A 44 -5.56 -1.19 1.38
C ARG A 44 -6.11 -0.75 2.74
N THR A 45 -5.45 -1.13 3.82
CA THR A 45 -5.88 -0.77 5.18
C THR A 45 -5.80 0.72 5.43
N TYR A 46 -4.69 1.39 5.10
CA TYR A 46 -4.59 2.85 5.26
C TYR A 46 -5.56 3.59 4.35
N CYS A 47 -5.82 3.07 3.14
CA CYS A 47 -6.85 3.62 2.26
C CYS A 47 -8.26 3.51 2.87
N GLN A 48 -8.58 2.41 3.56
CA GLN A 48 -9.83 2.25 4.29
C GLN A 48 -9.91 3.15 5.54
N ALA A 49 -8.78 3.33 6.23
CA ALA A 49 -8.63 4.22 7.37
C ALA A 49 -8.76 5.71 7.01
N ARG A 50 -8.65 6.05 5.72
CA ARG A 50 -8.48 7.43 5.22
C ARG A 50 -7.18 8.10 5.65
N GLU A 51 -6.19 7.32 6.06
CA GLU A 51 -4.88 7.78 6.54
C GLU A 51 -3.93 8.05 5.36
N MET A 52 -4.05 9.22 4.73
CA MET A 52 -3.26 9.55 3.52
C MET A 52 -1.75 9.58 3.77
N GLU A 53 -1.33 10.09 4.92
CA GLU A 53 0.09 10.20 5.28
C GLU A 53 0.78 8.82 5.28
N HIS A 54 0.11 7.83 5.87
CA HIS A 54 0.58 6.45 5.90
C HIS A 54 0.57 5.79 4.51
N VAL A 55 -0.44 6.08 3.67
CA VAL A 55 -0.45 5.63 2.26
C VAL A 55 0.80 6.12 1.52
N MET A 56 1.12 7.41 1.66
CA MET A 56 2.31 8.00 1.01
C MET A 56 3.62 7.43 1.58
N LYS A 57 3.68 7.18 2.90
CA LYS A 57 4.85 6.56 3.54
C LYS A 57 5.10 5.15 2.98
N VAL A 58 4.05 4.36 2.77
CA VAL A 58 4.19 3.02 2.17
C VAL A 58 4.64 3.10 0.70
N LEU A 59 4.11 4.03 -0.09
CA LEU A 59 4.56 4.22 -1.48
C LEU A 59 6.04 4.61 -1.57
N ARG A 60 6.48 5.52 -0.70
CA ARG A 60 7.89 5.91 -0.62
C ARG A 60 8.77 4.73 -0.24
N LYS A 61 8.35 3.89 0.71
CA LYS A 61 9.07 2.66 1.07
C LYS A 61 9.17 1.68 -0.09
N MET A 62 8.11 1.54 -0.90
CA MET A 62 8.17 0.68 -2.09
C MET A 62 9.25 1.16 -3.07
N ASP A 63 9.39 2.47 -3.25
CA ASP A 63 10.46 3.07 -4.05
C ASP A 63 11.85 2.85 -3.43
N GLU A 64 12.00 3.13 -2.12
CA GLU A 64 13.26 2.96 -1.37
C GLU A 64 13.75 1.49 -1.35
N LEU A 65 12.83 0.54 -1.32
CA LEU A 65 13.13 -0.89 -1.36
C LEU A 65 13.19 -1.47 -2.79
N ALA A 66 13.05 -0.63 -3.81
CA ALA A 66 12.95 -1.01 -5.22
C ALA A 66 11.90 -2.11 -5.49
N ILE A 67 10.82 -2.12 -4.70
CA ILE A 67 9.68 -3.03 -4.88
C ILE A 67 8.75 -2.39 -5.90
N SER A 68 8.66 -2.98 -7.09
CA SER A 68 7.76 -2.45 -8.11
C SER A 68 6.30 -2.67 -7.69
N PRO A 69 5.46 -1.61 -7.65
CA PRO A 69 4.02 -1.76 -7.48
C PRO A 69 3.42 -2.57 -8.62
N ASP A 70 2.41 -3.38 -8.30
CA ASP A 70 1.66 -4.18 -9.26
C ASP A 70 0.32 -3.55 -9.61
N TRP A 71 -0.39 -4.20 -10.52
CA TRP A 71 -1.76 -3.86 -10.90
C TRP A 71 -2.68 -3.64 -9.69
N ASN A 72 -2.63 -4.52 -8.69
CA ASN A 72 -3.45 -4.40 -7.49
C ASN A 72 -3.06 -3.18 -6.63
N THR A 73 -1.76 -2.83 -6.54
CA THR A 73 -1.31 -1.58 -5.92
C THR A 73 -1.97 -0.37 -6.58
N PHE A 74 -1.89 -0.28 -7.90
CA PHE A 74 -2.44 0.86 -8.65
C PHE A 74 -3.97 0.95 -8.51
N GLN A 75 -4.70 -0.16 -8.60
CA GLN A 75 -6.15 -0.17 -8.38
C GLN A 75 -6.54 0.35 -6.99
N ILE A 76 -5.79 -0.03 -5.93
CA ILE A 76 -6.05 0.44 -4.56
C ILE A 76 -5.89 1.96 -4.49
N LEU A 77 -4.80 2.50 -5.05
CA LEU A 77 -4.50 3.93 -5.03
C LEU A 77 -5.51 4.75 -5.83
N ILE A 78 -5.85 4.32 -7.05
CA ILE A 78 -6.83 5.01 -7.91
C ILE A 78 -8.18 5.07 -7.21
N LYS A 79 -8.64 3.94 -6.66
CA LYS A 79 -9.92 3.87 -5.93
C LYS A 79 -9.91 4.77 -4.70
N TYR A 80 -8.78 4.85 -3.99
CA TYR A 80 -8.62 5.72 -2.84
C TYR A 80 -8.64 7.21 -3.21
N PHE A 81 -7.80 7.62 -4.17
CA PHE A 81 -7.73 9.02 -4.60
C PHE A 81 -9.05 9.51 -5.19
N CYS A 82 -9.76 8.66 -5.95
CA CYS A 82 -11.08 8.97 -6.46
C CYS A 82 -12.10 9.17 -5.32
N LYS A 83 -12.09 8.31 -4.29
CA LYS A 83 -12.92 8.48 -3.08
C LYS A 83 -12.61 9.74 -2.29
N GLN A 84 -11.35 10.17 -2.26
CA GLN A 84 -10.91 11.42 -1.61
C GLN A 84 -11.07 12.66 -2.49
N LYS A 85 -11.65 12.53 -3.70
CA LYS A 85 -11.79 13.59 -4.70
C LYS A 85 -10.45 14.21 -5.14
N MET A 86 -9.36 13.45 -5.00
CA MET A 86 -8.01 13.85 -5.39
C MET A 86 -7.72 13.40 -6.82
N TYR A 87 -8.50 13.92 -7.77
CA TYR A 87 -8.47 13.45 -9.16
C TYR A 87 -7.11 13.62 -9.84
N SER A 88 -6.36 14.68 -9.50
CA SER A 88 -5.02 14.91 -10.05
C SER A 88 -4.03 13.80 -9.67
N LEU A 89 -4.11 13.29 -8.43
CA LEU A 89 -3.28 12.17 -8.00
C LEU A 89 -3.77 10.86 -8.61
N ALA A 90 -5.09 10.67 -8.71
CA ALA A 90 -5.65 9.51 -9.39
C ALA A 90 -5.16 9.44 -10.85
N PHE A 91 -5.22 10.56 -11.59
CA PHE A 91 -4.78 10.62 -12.98
C PHE A 91 -3.29 10.32 -13.14
N ARG A 92 -2.43 10.92 -12.31
CA ARG A 92 -0.99 10.58 -12.30
C ARG A 92 -0.75 9.10 -12.03
N THR A 93 -1.49 8.52 -11.10
CA THR A 93 -1.39 7.09 -10.76
C THR A 93 -1.76 6.21 -11.96
N VAL A 94 -2.78 6.60 -12.74
CA VAL A 94 -3.16 5.93 -13.99
C VAL A 94 -2.07 6.07 -15.06
N GLU A 95 -1.48 7.26 -15.20
CA GLU A 95 -0.37 7.47 -16.15
C GLU A 95 0.85 6.63 -15.80
N ASP A 96 1.23 6.57 -14.52
CA ASP A 96 2.31 5.73 -14.02
C ASP A 96 2.05 4.23 -14.27
N MET A 97 0.81 3.80 -14.04
CA MET A 97 0.36 2.45 -14.33
C MET A 97 0.48 2.11 -15.83
N HIS A 98 0.04 3.02 -16.70
CA HIS A 98 0.13 2.85 -18.16
C HIS A 98 1.58 2.85 -18.66
N LYS A 99 2.44 3.71 -18.09
CA LYS A 99 3.89 3.70 -18.37
C LYS A 99 4.56 2.39 -17.99
N LYS A 100 4.06 1.72 -16.94
CA LYS A 100 4.52 0.39 -16.52
C LYS A 100 3.90 -0.77 -17.30
N GLY A 101 3.05 -0.47 -18.30
CA GLY A 101 2.44 -1.48 -19.17
C GLY A 101 1.25 -2.22 -18.54
N HIS A 102 0.72 -1.73 -17.43
CA HIS A 102 -0.48 -2.29 -16.82
C HIS A 102 -1.73 -1.56 -17.35
N GLN A 103 -2.68 -2.29 -17.95
CA GLN A 103 -3.93 -1.74 -18.50
C GLN A 103 -5.02 -1.73 -17.44
N LEU A 104 -5.84 -0.67 -17.40
CA LEU A 104 -7.03 -0.64 -16.57
C LEU A 104 -8.04 -1.62 -17.16
N ASP A 105 -8.17 -2.82 -16.59
CA ASP A 105 -9.25 -3.72 -16.98
C ASP A 105 -10.58 -3.02 -16.63
N GLU A 106 -11.40 -2.83 -17.67
CA GLU A 106 -12.55 -1.92 -17.78
C GLU A 106 -13.73 -2.33 -16.89
#